data_AF-A0A916UWJ3-F1
#
_entry.id   AF-A0A916UWJ3-F1
#
_cell.length_a   1.000
_cell.length_b   1.000
_cell.length_c   1.000
_cell.angle_alpha   90.00
_cell.angle_beta   90.00
_cell.angle_gamma   90.00
#
_symmetry.space_group_name_H-M   'P 1'
#
loop_
_entity.id
_entity.type
_entity.pdbx_description
1 polymer ?
#
loop_
_entity_poly.entity_id
_entity_poly.type
_entity_poly.pdbx_seq_one_letter_code
_entity_poly.pdbx_strand_id
1 'polypeptide(L)'
;MPWITAAGELFSSSVQLTADFVDSDDGTKFWRRSGDDYAEALANLLPVGVAWPRDPESVLMQLVAGLAQTWGLVDGRAADLLQIESDPRYADEMLPDWERAFGLPDPCVVEPQTEDDRRQALVVKMTFVGRQDRGFFTGIAAALGYRLRITEHAPFMAGLSQCGDTRDADGDWRWEIGPPEIRFVWTVRVLEVPEGALATDIDCIYRRYKPAHTDFVLDLGAVTP
;
A
#
# COMPACT_ATOMS: atom_id res chain seq x y z
N MET A 1 5.33 -13.34 14.54
CA MET A 1 5.10 -12.48 13.35
C MET A 1 6.37 -12.42 12.48
N PRO A 2 6.67 -13.44 11.65
CA PRO A 2 7.89 -13.48 10.84
C PRO A 2 7.66 -13.15 9.35
N TRP A 3 6.41 -13.00 8.91
CA TRP A 3 6.05 -12.87 7.48
C TRP A 3 6.14 -11.44 6.94
N ILE A 4 6.00 -10.43 7.81
CA ILE A 4 6.16 -9.00 7.46
C ILE A 4 7.62 -8.70 7.08
N THR A 5 8.58 -9.36 7.71
CA THR A 5 10.02 -9.17 7.46
C THR A 5 10.46 -9.73 6.10
N ALA A 6 9.89 -10.87 5.67
CA ALA A 6 10.31 -11.55 4.43
C ALA A 6 9.84 -10.84 3.14
N ALA A 7 8.69 -10.13 3.18
CA ALA A 7 8.25 -9.29 2.08
C ALA A 7 9.07 -8.00 1.95
N GLY A 8 9.63 -7.49 3.07
CA GLY A 8 10.51 -6.33 3.07
C GLY A 8 11.86 -6.59 2.39
N GLU A 9 12.43 -7.79 2.55
CA GLU A 9 13.79 -8.09 2.09
C GLU A 9 13.93 -8.23 0.56
N LEU A 10 12.86 -8.62 -0.17
CA LEU A 10 12.89 -8.74 -1.63
C LEU A 10 12.72 -7.40 -2.38
N PHE A 11 12.24 -6.36 -1.69
CA PHE A 11 12.05 -5.01 -2.25
C PHE A 11 13.01 -3.96 -1.64
N SER A 12 13.86 -4.35 -0.68
CA SER A 12 14.78 -3.47 0.04
C SER A 12 16.07 -3.13 -0.71
N SER A 13 16.45 -3.87 -1.76
CA SER A 13 17.81 -3.77 -2.33
C SER A 13 18.09 -2.55 -3.23
N SER A 14 17.15 -1.62 -3.41
CA SER A 14 17.35 -0.51 -4.36
C SER A 14 17.04 0.91 -3.88
N VAL A 15 16.77 1.17 -2.59
CA VAL A 15 16.71 2.56 -2.10
C VAL A 15 17.17 2.64 -0.64
N GLN A 16 18.49 2.69 -0.43
CA GLN A 16 19.04 3.28 0.80
C GLN A 16 19.03 4.80 0.63
N LEU A 17 17.89 5.43 0.89
CA LEU A 17 17.88 6.87 1.19
C LEU A 17 18.25 7.00 2.66
N THR A 18 19.54 7.20 2.92
CA THR A 18 20.00 7.63 4.23
C THR A 18 19.29 8.94 4.57
N ALA A 19 18.66 8.99 5.73
CA ALA A 19 18.15 10.22 6.30
C ALA A 19 19.33 11.09 6.77
N ASP A 20 20.13 11.56 5.81
CA ASP A 20 21.09 12.63 6.04
C ASP A 20 20.32 13.94 5.89
N PHE A 21 19.65 14.34 6.97
CA PHE A 21 18.99 15.64 7.14
C PHE A 21 20.06 16.74 7.31
N VAL A 22 20.95 16.86 6.32
CA VAL A 22 21.86 17.98 6.17
C VAL A 22 21.30 18.86 5.08
N ASP A 23 21.16 20.12 5.45
CA ASP A 23 20.74 21.26 4.66
C ASP A 23 21.46 21.29 3.30
N SER A 24 20.86 20.70 2.26
CA SER A 24 21.38 20.71 0.90
C SER A 24 20.49 21.60 0.03
N ASP A 25 21.13 22.62 -0.53
CA ASP A 25 20.56 23.71 -1.32
C ASP A 25 20.26 23.24 -2.76
N ASP A 26 19.59 22.09 -2.89
CA ASP A 26 19.02 21.62 -4.16
C ASP A 26 17.57 22.12 -4.24
N GLY A 27 17.20 22.78 -5.34
CA GLY A 27 16.03 23.65 -5.51
C GLY A 27 14.63 23.03 -5.35
N THR A 28 14.48 21.94 -4.60
CA THR A 28 13.22 21.31 -4.19
C THR A 28 12.90 21.50 -2.70
N LYS A 29 13.55 22.45 -2.02
CA LYS A 29 13.31 22.73 -0.60
C LYS A 29 11.98 23.45 -0.40
N PHE A 30 11.05 22.80 0.30
CA PHE A 30 9.86 23.49 0.81
C PHE A 30 10.31 24.47 1.89
N TRP A 31 10.36 25.75 1.54
CA TRP A 31 10.77 26.82 2.44
C TRP A 31 9.70 27.05 3.51
N ARG A 32 10.02 26.71 4.77
CA ARG A 32 9.22 27.12 5.93
C ARG A 32 9.57 28.55 6.29
N ARG A 33 8.58 29.44 6.27
CA ARG A 33 8.75 30.84 6.65
C ARG A 33 8.30 31.04 8.09
N SER A 34 9.12 31.75 8.85
CA SER A 34 8.79 32.16 10.20
C SER A 34 7.78 33.31 10.19
N GLY A 35 7.12 33.55 11.32
CA GLY A 35 6.25 34.72 11.49
C GLY A 35 6.99 36.04 11.27
N ASP A 36 8.29 36.07 11.57
CA ASP A 36 9.13 37.27 11.39
C ASP A 36 9.41 37.54 9.91
N ASP A 37 9.62 36.49 9.10
CA ASP A 37 9.75 36.62 7.64
C ASP A 37 8.45 37.21 7.03
N TYR A 38 7.30 36.77 7.54
CA TYR A 38 6.01 37.35 7.15
C TYR A 38 5.83 38.78 7.66
N ALA A 39 6.35 39.12 8.84
CA ALA A 39 6.28 40.47 9.39
C ALA A 39 7.10 41.45 8.56
N GLU A 40 8.30 41.05 8.13
CA GLU A 40 9.14 41.83 7.23
C GLU A 40 8.46 42.02 5.87
N ALA A 41 7.93 40.94 5.28
CA ALA A 41 7.21 41.02 4.02
C ALA A 41 5.98 41.94 4.13
N LEU A 42 5.19 41.82 5.19
CA LEU A 42 4.01 42.65 5.42
C LEU A 42 4.40 44.12 5.63
N ALA A 43 5.47 44.38 6.39
CA ALA A 43 5.99 45.73 6.55
C ALA A 43 6.41 46.32 5.19
N ASN A 44 7.10 45.56 4.34
CA ASN A 44 7.53 46.02 3.03
C ASN A 44 6.38 46.37 2.07
N LEU A 45 5.20 45.78 2.26
CA LEU A 45 3.99 46.12 1.51
C LEU A 45 3.32 47.42 1.97
N LEU A 46 3.64 47.91 3.18
CA LEU A 46 3.12 49.17 3.68
C LEU A 46 3.78 50.36 2.94
N PRO A 47 3.04 51.45 2.68
CA PRO A 47 3.62 52.67 2.12
C PRO A 47 4.76 53.23 3.00
N VAL A 48 5.61 54.05 2.39
CA VAL A 48 6.65 54.80 3.10
C VAL A 48 6.11 56.16 3.55
N GLY A 49 6.47 56.61 4.76
CA GLY A 49 6.13 57.94 5.26
C GLY A 49 5.93 58.00 6.77
N VAL A 50 5.66 59.21 7.30
CA VAL A 50 5.54 59.48 8.74
C VAL A 50 4.40 58.73 9.41
N ALA A 51 3.34 58.42 8.65
CA ALA A 51 2.21 57.62 9.12
C ALA A 51 2.55 56.12 9.27
N TRP A 52 3.67 55.66 8.71
CA TRP A 52 4.08 54.25 8.66
C TRP A 52 5.48 54.09 9.29
N PRO A 53 5.61 54.29 10.61
CA PRO A 53 6.90 54.16 11.31
C PRO A 53 7.44 52.73 11.15
N ARG A 54 8.77 52.61 10.93
CA ARG A 54 9.49 51.32 10.84
C ARG A 54 10.18 50.92 12.14
N ASP A 55 9.92 51.67 13.21
CA ASP A 55 10.39 51.35 14.54
C ASP A 55 9.69 50.07 15.05
N PRO A 56 10.42 49.01 15.42
CA PRO A 56 9.84 47.78 15.98
C PRO A 56 8.97 48.01 17.20
N GLU A 57 9.24 49.05 17.99
CA GLU A 57 8.48 49.38 19.20
C GLU A 57 7.20 50.19 18.92
N SER A 58 6.96 50.55 17.66
CA SER A 58 5.72 51.24 17.29
C SER A 58 4.52 50.29 17.37
N VAL A 59 3.36 50.82 17.80
CA VAL A 59 2.10 50.06 17.88
C VAL A 59 1.75 49.40 16.53
N LEU A 60 2.07 50.09 15.42
CA LEU A 60 1.88 49.56 14.07
C LEU A 60 2.76 48.32 13.82
N MET A 61 4.05 48.37 14.12
CA MET A 61 4.95 47.24 13.88
C MET A 61 4.69 46.08 14.83
N GLN A 62 4.30 46.35 16.08
CA GLN A 62 3.82 45.32 17.01
C GLN A 62 2.54 44.63 16.50
N LEU A 63 1.61 45.39 15.92
CA LEU A 63 0.41 44.84 15.28
C LEU A 63 0.78 43.98 14.05
N VAL A 64 1.67 44.47 13.20
CA VAL A 64 2.17 43.74 12.02
C VAL A 64 2.83 42.43 12.44
N ALA A 65 3.72 42.47 13.43
CA ALA A 65 4.37 41.28 13.97
C ALA A 65 3.34 40.30 14.55
N GLY A 66 2.40 40.77 15.36
CA GLY A 66 1.35 39.93 15.94
C GLY A 66 0.47 39.23 14.90
N LEU A 67 0.06 39.95 13.85
CA LEU A 67 -0.68 39.38 12.72
C LEU A 67 0.17 38.36 11.94
N ALA A 68 1.45 38.67 11.71
CA ALA A 68 2.36 37.82 10.96
C ALA A 68 2.69 36.49 11.65
N GLN A 69 2.70 36.43 12.99
CA GLN A 69 2.95 35.17 13.72
C GLN A 69 1.93 34.08 13.37
N THR A 70 0.67 34.44 13.13
CA THR A 70 -0.35 33.45 12.71
C THR A 70 -0.01 32.80 11.37
N TRP A 71 0.61 33.54 10.46
CA TRP A 71 1.02 33.01 9.16
C TRP A 71 2.21 32.05 9.27
N GLY A 72 3.14 32.30 10.19
CA GLY A 72 4.23 31.35 10.48
C GLY A 72 3.71 30.01 11.00
N LEU A 73 2.67 30.02 11.84
CA LEU A 73 2.01 28.79 12.30
C LEU A 73 1.31 28.05 11.16
N VAL A 74 0.57 28.78 10.32
CA VAL A 74 -0.15 28.19 9.18
C VAL A 74 0.82 27.61 8.14
N ASP A 75 1.89 28.34 7.81
CA ASP A 75 2.91 27.89 6.87
C ASP A 75 3.65 26.65 7.39
N GLY A 76 4.01 26.65 8.68
CA GLY A 76 4.59 25.48 9.34
C GLY A 76 3.70 24.25 9.24
N ARG A 77 2.39 24.40 9.51
CA ARG A 77 1.41 23.30 9.41
C ARG A 77 1.18 22.87 7.95
N ALA A 78 1.15 23.79 7.01
CA ALA A 78 1.06 23.46 5.60
C ALA A 78 2.29 22.68 5.11
N ALA A 79 3.47 23.04 5.59
CA ALA A 79 4.70 22.31 5.30
C ALA A 79 4.70 20.92 5.93
N ASP A 80 4.22 20.75 7.17
CA ASP A 80 4.05 19.42 7.80
C ASP A 80 3.14 18.52 6.95
N LEU A 81 2.00 19.05 6.48
CA LEU A 81 1.09 18.30 5.62
C LEU A 81 1.73 17.85 4.30
N LEU A 82 2.55 18.72 3.69
CA LEU A 82 3.21 18.42 2.42
C LEU A 82 4.42 17.50 2.58
N GLN A 83 5.16 17.59 3.68
CA GLN A 83 6.41 16.85 3.87
C GLN A 83 6.21 15.50 4.55
N ILE A 84 5.26 15.40 5.48
CA ILE A 84 5.06 14.23 6.33
C ILE A 84 3.78 13.51 5.92
N GLU A 85 2.64 14.21 5.96
CA GLU A 85 1.31 13.59 5.78
C GLU A 85 0.99 13.20 4.33
N SER A 86 1.70 13.80 3.36
CA SER A 86 1.57 13.45 1.95
C SER A 86 2.18 12.08 1.61
N ASP A 87 3.10 11.58 2.43
CA ASP A 87 3.72 10.27 2.26
C ASP A 87 3.02 9.25 3.18
N PRO A 88 2.34 8.23 2.64
CA PRO A 88 1.60 7.25 3.42
C PRO A 88 2.50 6.41 4.37
N ARG A 89 3.82 6.43 4.17
CA ARG A 89 4.79 5.77 5.07
C ARG A 89 4.95 6.50 6.39
N TYR A 90 4.71 7.81 6.41
CA TYR A 90 4.96 8.69 7.56
C TYR A 90 3.69 9.41 8.04
N ALA A 91 2.58 9.30 7.31
CA ALA A 91 1.32 9.94 7.68
C ALA A 91 0.79 9.46 9.03
N ASP A 92 0.44 10.43 9.88
CA ASP A 92 -0.16 10.24 11.20
C ASP A 92 -1.59 10.77 11.18
N GLU A 93 -1.73 12.07 10.93
CA GLU A 93 -3.02 12.76 10.94
C GLU A 93 -3.90 12.37 9.75
N MET A 94 -3.30 12.19 8.57
CA MET A 94 -4.02 11.85 7.32
C MET A 94 -4.18 10.34 7.10
N LEU A 95 -3.69 9.50 8.01
CA LEU A 95 -3.78 8.03 7.87
C LEU A 95 -5.21 7.53 7.62
N PRO A 96 -6.26 7.99 8.32
CA PRO A 96 -7.63 7.55 8.05
C PRO A 96 -8.16 7.94 6.66
N ASP A 97 -7.70 9.08 6.12
CA ASP A 97 -8.09 9.54 4.79
C ASP A 97 -7.44 8.68 3.70
N TRP A 98 -6.17 8.31 3.90
CA TRP A 98 -5.46 7.38 3.03
C TRP A 98 -6.11 5.99 3.02
N GLU A 99 -6.44 5.46 4.20
CA GLU A 99 -7.12 4.16 4.32
C GLU A 99 -8.46 4.16 3.60
N ARG A 100 -9.26 5.22 3.77
CA ARG A 100 -10.52 5.39 3.05
C ARG A 100 -10.31 5.42 1.54
N ALA A 101 -9.26 6.08 1.05
CA ALA A 101 -8.96 6.16 -0.38
C ALA A 101 -8.59 4.79 -0.99
N PHE A 102 -7.89 3.94 -0.25
CA PHE A 102 -7.45 2.61 -0.69
C PHE A 102 -8.36 1.45 -0.26
N GLY A 103 -9.47 1.75 0.43
CA GLY A 103 -10.47 0.77 0.85
C GLY A 103 -10.01 -0.13 2.00
N LEU A 104 -9.23 0.43 2.93
CA LEU A 104 -8.87 -0.19 4.20
C LEU A 104 -9.85 0.25 5.31
N PRO A 105 -10.12 -0.60 6.33
CA PRO A 105 -9.59 -1.95 6.53
C PRO A 105 -10.12 -2.96 5.51
N ASP A 106 -9.25 -3.89 5.09
CA ASP A 106 -9.62 -4.91 4.10
C ASP A 106 -10.48 -5.98 4.77
N PRO A 107 -11.72 -6.24 4.31
CA PRO A 107 -12.61 -7.20 4.98
C PRO A 107 -12.13 -8.65 4.86
N CYS A 108 -11.15 -8.95 4.00
CA CYS A 108 -10.60 -10.29 3.83
C CYS A 108 -9.42 -10.60 4.76
N VAL A 109 -8.87 -9.60 5.46
CA VAL A 109 -7.67 -9.74 6.29
C VAL A 109 -7.97 -9.20 7.68
N VAL A 110 -7.34 -9.79 8.68
CA VAL A 110 -7.43 -9.29 10.06
C VAL A 110 -6.92 -7.85 10.13
N GLU A 111 -7.71 -6.98 10.73
CA GLU A 111 -7.37 -5.57 10.88
C GLU A 111 -6.12 -5.38 11.76
N PRO A 112 -5.09 -4.64 11.29
CA PRO A 112 -3.92 -4.39 12.09
C PRO A 112 -4.25 -3.53 13.32
N GLN A 113 -3.62 -3.85 14.45
CA GLN A 113 -3.95 -3.22 15.73
C GLN A 113 -3.08 -1.99 16.04
N THR A 114 -1.91 -1.87 15.42
CA THR A 114 -0.98 -0.76 15.63
C THR A 114 -0.98 0.20 14.43
N GLU A 115 -0.67 1.47 14.66
CA GLU A 115 -0.58 2.47 13.58
C GLU A 115 0.54 2.15 12.58
N ASP A 116 1.67 1.61 13.05
CA ASP A 116 2.77 1.21 12.18
C ASP A 116 2.36 0.05 11.25
N ASP A 117 1.70 -0.97 11.79
CA ASP A 117 1.18 -2.08 10.97
C ASP A 117 0.14 -1.59 9.94
N ARG A 118 -0.67 -0.59 10.31
CA ARG A 118 -1.64 0.05 9.39
C ARG A 118 -0.96 0.79 8.25
N ARG A 119 0.11 1.55 8.52
CA ARG A 119 0.92 2.20 7.48
C ARG A 119 1.56 1.17 6.56
N GLN A 120 2.12 0.10 7.10
CA GLN A 120 2.69 -0.98 6.29
C GLN A 120 1.62 -1.65 5.41
N ALA A 121 0.44 -1.94 5.94
CA ALA A 121 -0.67 -2.49 5.17
C ALA A 121 -1.13 -1.56 4.04
N LEU A 122 -1.19 -0.24 4.31
CA LEU A 122 -1.48 0.79 3.31
C LEU A 122 -0.43 0.83 2.21
N VAL A 123 0.86 0.84 2.56
CA VAL A 123 1.97 0.85 1.60
C VAL A 123 1.95 -0.41 0.74
N VAL A 124 1.72 -1.58 1.34
CA VAL A 124 1.56 -2.85 0.59
C VAL A 124 0.38 -2.74 -0.36
N LYS A 125 -0.76 -2.21 0.07
CA LYS A 125 -1.96 -2.06 -0.77
C LYS A 125 -1.73 -1.08 -1.94
N MET A 126 -1.04 0.03 -1.68
CA MET A 126 -0.77 1.07 -2.68
C MET A 126 0.27 0.61 -3.71
N THR A 127 1.27 -0.16 -3.28
CA THR A 127 2.32 -0.72 -4.16
C THR A 127 1.92 -2.05 -4.79
N PHE A 128 0.75 -2.59 -4.43
CA PHE A 128 0.27 -3.88 -4.92
C PHE A 128 0.02 -3.85 -6.42
N VAL A 129 0.87 -4.54 -7.18
CA VAL A 129 0.69 -4.74 -8.63
C VAL A 129 -0.04 -6.06 -8.86
N GLY A 130 -1.28 -5.98 -9.31
CA GLY A 130 -2.07 -7.16 -9.68
C GLY A 130 -1.51 -7.87 -10.92
N ARG A 131 -1.45 -9.20 -10.89
CA ARG A 131 -1.17 -10.05 -12.06
C ARG A 131 -2.19 -11.19 -12.15
N GLN A 132 -2.19 -11.90 -13.28
CA GLN A 132 -3.11 -13.01 -13.55
C GLN A 132 -2.35 -14.30 -13.88
N ASP A 133 -1.28 -14.58 -13.14
CA ASP A 133 -0.47 -15.79 -13.28
C ASP A 133 -0.44 -16.60 -11.99
N ARG A 134 -0.14 -17.89 -12.10
CA ARG A 134 -0.07 -18.80 -10.94
C ARG A 134 0.94 -18.31 -9.89
N GLY A 135 2.07 -17.78 -10.34
CA GLY A 135 3.15 -17.28 -9.47
C GLY A 135 2.65 -16.16 -8.54
N PHE A 136 1.87 -15.23 -9.08
CA PHE A 136 1.25 -14.17 -8.32
C PHE A 136 0.33 -14.68 -7.19
N PHE A 137 -0.60 -15.60 -7.50
CA PHE A 137 -1.50 -16.16 -6.48
C PHE A 137 -0.75 -16.99 -5.44
N THR A 138 0.26 -17.77 -5.85
CA THR A 138 1.13 -18.47 -4.89
C THR A 138 1.93 -17.51 -4.01
N GLY A 139 2.34 -16.34 -4.55
CA GLY A 139 3.04 -15.30 -3.80
C GLY A 139 2.14 -14.66 -2.73
N ILE A 140 0.89 -14.35 -3.07
CA ILE A 140 -0.10 -13.85 -2.10
C ILE A 140 -0.31 -14.86 -0.97
N ALA A 141 -0.48 -16.14 -1.32
CA ALA A 141 -0.66 -17.20 -0.34
C ALA A 141 0.56 -17.33 0.59
N ALA A 142 1.76 -17.31 0.02
CA ALA A 142 3.00 -17.38 0.78
C ALA A 142 3.17 -16.17 1.71
N ALA A 143 2.79 -14.96 1.27
CA ALA A 143 2.81 -13.76 2.10
C ALA A 143 1.88 -13.87 3.32
N LEU A 144 0.75 -14.56 3.17
CA LEU A 144 -0.18 -14.88 4.25
C LEU A 144 0.24 -16.10 5.09
N GLY A 145 1.30 -16.82 4.68
CA GLY A 145 1.80 -18.02 5.37
C GLY A 145 1.16 -19.34 4.93
N TYR A 146 0.35 -19.35 3.86
CA TYR A 146 -0.25 -20.56 3.32
C TYR A 146 0.68 -21.24 2.31
N ARG A 147 0.71 -22.58 2.34
CA ARG A 147 1.31 -23.39 1.28
C ARG A 147 0.21 -24.01 0.44
N LEU A 148 0.19 -23.69 -0.86
CA LEU A 148 -0.85 -24.14 -1.78
C LEU A 148 -0.27 -24.78 -3.04
N ARG A 149 -1.05 -25.64 -3.67
CA ARG A 149 -0.85 -26.09 -5.05
C ARG A 149 -2.05 -25.65 -5.90
N ILE A 150 -1.80 -24.81 -6.89
CA ILE A 150 -2.80 -24.40 -7.87
C ILE A 150 -2.71 -25.35 -9.06
N THR A 151 -3.84 -25.88 -9.53
CA THR A 151 -3.95 -26.66 -10.77
C THR A 151 -4.89 -25.93 -11.71
N GLU A 152 -4.42 -25.64 -12.93
CA GLU A 152 -5.21 -24.94 -13.94
C GLU A 152 -5.77 -25.96 -14.94
N HIS A 153 -7.09 -25.96 -15.07
CA HIS A 153 -7.79 -26.82 -16.02
C HIS A 153 -8.11 -26.04 -17.29
N ALA A 154 -7.84 -26.68 -18.43
CA ALA A 154 -8.14 -26.13 -19.74
C ALA A 154 -9.40 -26.78 -20.34
N PRO A 155 -10.15 -26.06 -21.19
CA PRO A 155 -11.28 -26.67 -21.88
C PRO A 155 -10.83 -27.71 -22.88
N PHE A 156 -11.65 -28.73 -23.08
CA PHE A 156 -11.45 -29.66 -24.20
C PHE A 156 -11.61 -28.92 -25.53
N MET A 157 -10.56 -28.97 -26.36
CA MET A 157 -10.56 -28.41 -27.71
C MET A 157 -10.48 -29.55 -28.72
N ALA A 158 -11.56 -29.78 -29.46
CA ALA A 158 -11.60 -30.80 -30.50
C ALA A 158 -10.48 -30.56 -31.54
N GLY A 159 -9.67 -31.58 -31.80
CA GLY A 159 -8.51 -31.50 -32.71
C GLY A 159 -7.18 -31.10 -32.05
N LEU A 160 -7.20 -30.67 -30.78
CA LEU A 160 -6.00 -30.41 -29.96
C LEU A 160 -5.92 -31.35 -28.75
N SER A 161 -7.06 -31.55 -28.08
CA SER A 161 -7.19 -32.39 -26.89
C SER A 161 -7.48 -33.85 -27.26
N GLN A 162 -6.97 -34.79 -26.46
CA GLN A 162 -7.10 -36.24 -26.63
C GLN A 162 -7.71 -36.91 -25.39
N CYS A 163 -8.79 -37.68 -25.54
CA CYS A 163 -9.32 -38.47 -24.44
C CYS A 163 -8.42 -39.69 -24.17
N GLY A 164 -8.08 -39.96 -22.91
CA GLY A 164 -7.27 -41.11 -22.51
C GLY A 164 -6.29 -40.80 -21.38
N ASP A 165 -5.30 -41.67 -21.20
CA ASP A 165 -4.20 -41.41 -20.27
C ASP A 165 -3.23 -40.38 -20.88
N THR A 166 -3.17 -39.18 -20.29
CA THR A 166 -2.33 -38.06 -20.75
C THR A 166 -1.09 -37.88 -19.86
N ARG A 167 -0.77 -38.84 -19.00
CA ARG A 167 0.39 -38.75 -18.11
C ARG A 167 1.71 -38.68 -18.87
N ASP A 168 2.65 -37.93 -18.34
CA ASP A 168 4.04 -37.93 -18.79
C ASP A 168 4.82 -39.14 -18.22
N ALA A 169 6.13 -39.17 -18.48
CA ALA A 169 7.00 -40.25 -18.01
C ALA A 169 7.11 -40.32 -16.48
N ASP A 170 6.79 -39.22 -15.79
CA ASP A 170 6.81 -39.10 -14.34
C ASP A 170 5.46 -39.50 -13.71
N GLY A 171 4.46 -39.83 -14.53
CA GLY A 171 3.13 -40.24 -14.10
C GLY A 171 2.20 -39.07 -13.78
N ASP A 172 2.63 -37.83 -14.04
CA ASP A 172 1.84 -36.62 -13.85
C ASP A 172 1.05 -36.30 -15.11
N TRP A 173 -0.21 -35.90 -14.94
CA TRP A 173 -1.08 -35.55 -16.05
C TRP A 173 -0.55 -34.32 -16.78
N ARG A 174 -0.32 -34.43 -18.10
CA ARG A 174 0.10 -33.26 -18.91
C ARG A 174 -0.97 -32.17 -18.96
N TRP A 175 -2.24 -32.58 -18.92
CA TRP A 175 -3.40 -31.70 -18.83
C TRP A 175 -4.59 -32.50 -18.30
N GLU A 176 -5.43 -31.84 -17.51
CA GLU A 176 -6.63 -32.43 -16.90
C GLU A 176 -7.85 -31.58 -17.24
N ILE A 177 -8.96 -32.23 -17.56
CA ILE A 177 -10.26 -31.57 -17.74
C ILE A 177 -10.89 -31.39 -16.36
N GLY A 178 -11.31 -30.17 -16.04
CA GLY A 178 -12.01 -29.85 -14.80
C GLY A 178 -13.49 -30.30 -14.79
N PRO A 179 -14.26 -29.87 -13.78
CA PRO A 179 -15.70 -30.12 -13.70
C PRO A 179 -16.45 -29.66 -14.96
N PRO A 180 -17.59 -30.30 -15.30
CA PRO A 180 -18.29 -30.05 -16.56
C PRO A 180 -18.88 -28.64 -16.70
N GLU A 181 -18.97 -27.88 -15.61
CA GLU A 181 -19.82 -26.69 -15.52
C GLU A 181 -19.16 -25.37 -15.93
N ILE A 182 -17.81 -25.25 -15.98
CA ILE A 182 -17.10 -24.04 -16.47
C ILE A 182 -15.76 -24.45 -17.09
N ARG A 183 -15.37 -23.79 -18.18
CA ARG A 183 -14.24 -24.19 -19.05
C ARG A 183 -12.85 -23.71 -18.60
N PHE A 184 -12.77 -22.75 -17.68
CA PHE A 184 -11.52 -22.29 -17.05
C PHE A 184 -11.68 -22.36 -15.54
N VAL A 185 -11.21 -23.45 -14.95
CA VAL A 185 -11.32 -23.69 -13.50
C VAL A 185 -9.92 -23.87 -12.94
N TRP A 186 -9.64 -23.18 -11.84
CA TRP A 186 -8.44 -23.37 -11.06
C TRP A 186 -8.81 -24.09 -9.76
N THR A 187 -8.22 -25.25 -9.56
CA THR A 187 -8.34 -26.01 -8.32
C THR A 187 -7.18 -25.60 -7.42
N VAL A 188 -7.50 -24.98 -6.28
CA VAL A 188 -6.51 -24.54 -5.30
C VAL A 188 -6.53 -25.52 -4.15
N ARG A 189 -5.50 -26.36 -4.05
CA ARG A 189 -5.34 -27.29 -2.93
C ARG A 189 -4.51 -26.64 -1.85
N VAL A 190 -5.08 -26.52 -0.65
CA VAL A 190 -4.37 -26.05 0.54
C VAL A 190 -3.57 -27.21 1.13
N LEU A 191 -2.25 -27.04 1.24
CA LEU A 191 -1.36 -28.05 1.80
C LEU A 191 -1.09 -27.79 3.29
N GLU A 192 -0.94 -26.52 3.67
CA GLU A 192 -0.75 -26.11 5.07
C GLU A 192 -1.47 -24.79 5.36
N VAL A 193 -2.03 -24.68 6.57
CA VAL A 193 -2.73 -23.52 7.08
C VAL A 193 -1.91 -22.90 8.22
N PRO A 194 -1.65 -21.57 8.20
CA PRO A 194 -0.97 -20.90 9.30
C PRO A 194 -1.83 -20.85 10.57
N GLU A 195 -1.19 -20.86 11.74
CA GLU A 195 -1.88 -20.79 13.03
C GLU A 195 -2.73 -19.53 13.16
N GLY A 196 -4.02 -19.71 13.50
CA GLY A 196 -4.96 -18.61 13.71
C GLY A 196 -5.61 -18.04 12.43
N ALA A 197 -5.28 -18.58 11.25
CA ALA A 197 -5.89 -18.14 10.00
C ALA A 197 -7.09 -19.02 9.62
N LEU A 198 -8.14 -18.41 9.07
CA LEU A 198 -9.31 -19.14 8.60
C LEU A 198 -9.19 -19.38 7.09
N ALA A 199 -9.65 -20.55 6.61
CA ALA A 199 -9.70 -20.82 5.17
C ALA A 199 -10.59 -19.83 4.38
N THR A 200 -11.43 -19.07 5.07
CA THR A 200 -12.27 -18.01 4.51
C THR A 200 -11.48 -16.79 4.04
N ASP A 201 -10.33 -16.51 4.67
CA ASP A 201 -9.57 -15.28 4.42
C ASP A 201 -8.96 -15.34 3.01
N ILE A 202 -8.39 -16.50 2.67
CA ILE A 202 -7.80 -16.72 1.35
C ILE A 202 -8.85 -16.83 0.24
N ASP A 203 -10.03 -17.42 0.51
CA ASP A 203 -11.14 -17.47 -0.45
C ASP A 203 -11.62 -16.05 -0.79
N CYS A 204 -11.74 -15.17 0.21
CA CYS A 204 -12.13 -13.77 0.02
C CYS A 204 -11.15 -13.02 -0.90
N ILE A 205 -9.85 -13.17 -0.68
CA ILE A 205 -8.79 -12.53 -1.49
C ILE A 205 -8.79 -13.09 -2.91
N TYR A 206 -8.86 -14.41 -3.06
CA TYR A 206 -8.79 -15.06 -4.37
C TYR A 206 -10.01 -14.71 -5.22
N ARG A 207 -11.21 -14.67 -4.63
CA ARG A 207 -12.42 -14.22 -5.32
C ARG A 207 -12.36 -12.76 -5.76
N ARG A 208 -11.63 -11.91 -5.02
CA ARG A 208 -11.47 -10.50 -5.38
C ARG A 208 -10.53 -10.30 -6.58
N TYR A 209 -9.42 -11.04 -6.64
CA TYR A 209 -8.41 -10.88 -7.71
C TYR A 209 -8.57 -11.88 -8.87
N LYS A 210 -9.49 -12.85 -8.75
CA LYS A 210 -9.89 -13.80 -9.79
C LYS A 210 -10.19 -13.08 -11.12
N PRO A 211 -9.65 -13.57 -12.25
CA PRO A 211 -10.12 -13.14 -13.57
C PRO A 211 -11.60 -13.47 -13.74
N ALA A 212 -12.38 -12.59 -14.37
CA ALA A 212 -13.83 -12.77 -14.51
C ALA A 212 -14.25 -14.10 -15.18
N HIS A 213 -13.39 -14.65 -16.04
CA HIS A 213 -13.67 -15.87 -16.81
C HIS A 213 -13.23 -17.17 -16.11
N THR A 214 -12.44 -17.08 -15.04
CA THR A 214 -11.89 -18.24 -14.33
C THR A 214 -12.71 -18.51 -13.09
N ASP A 215 -13.06 -19.75 -12.82
CA ASP A 215 -13.64 -20.14 -11.53
C ASP A 215 -12.64 -20.80 -10.61
N PHE A 216 -12.75 -20.51 -9.30
CA PHE A 216 -11.83 -21.02 -8.30
C PHE A 216 -12.57 -22.04 -7.43
N VAL A 217 -12.02 -23.23 -7.34
CA VAL A 217 -12.48 -24.28 -6.44
C VAL A 217 -11.42 -24.49 -5.38
N LEU A 218 -11.75 -24.18 -4.13
CA LEU A 218 -10.86 -24.41 -3.00
C LEU A 218 -11.04 -25.85 -2.51
N ASP A 219 -9.99 -26.66 -2.65
CA ASP A 219 -9.92 -28.03 -2.14
C ASP A 219 -9.19 -28.03 -0.79
N LEU A 220 -9.96 -28.24 0.29
CA LEU A 220 -9.46 -28.34 1.66
C LEU A 220 -9.08 -29.77 2.06
N GLY A 221 -9.18 -30.74 1.15
CA GLY A 221 -9.08 -32.18 1.45
C GLY A 221 -7.75 -32.69 1.99
N ALA A 222 -6.72 -31.85 2.12
CA ALA A 222 -5.41 -32.21 2.68
C ALA A 222 -5.13 -31.62 4.07
N VAL A 223 -6.03 -30.81 4.63
CA VAL A 223 -5.88 -30.28 5.99
C VAL A 223 -6.36 -31.35 6.97
N THR A 224 -5.49 -32.30 7.32
CA THR A 224 -5.71 -33.10 8.53
C THR A 224 -5.57 -32.19 9.75
N PRO A 225 -6.51 -32.24 10.71
CA PRO A 225 -6.38 -31.50 11.96
C PRO A 225 -5.16 -31.91 12.79
#